data_AF-A0A5C8T355-F1
#
_entry.id   AF-A0A5C8T355-F1
#
_cell.length_a   1.000
_cell.length_b   1.000
_cell.length_c   1.000
_cell.angle_alpha   90.00
_cell.angle_beta   90.00
_cell.angle_gamma   90.00
#
_symmetry.space_group_name_H-M   'P 1'
#
loop_
_entity.id
_entity.type
_entity.pdbx_description
1 polymer ?
#
loop_
_entity_poly.entity_id
_entity_poly.type
_entity_poly.pdbx_seq_one_letter_code
_entity_poly.pdbx_strand_id
1 'polypeptide(L)'
;MDRSDFRVGGEFICSGRRYRCTDIGSRTVLAIQVDEATIATKKAGEPVTTRTISGQEAQAIGWFDGPPYGVIEHVFDENDQAVCEPL
;
A
#
# COMPACT_ATOMS: atom_id res chain seq x y z
N MET A 1 11.31 -1.96 -12.18
CA MET A 1 12.18 -0.97 -11.49
C MET A 1 13.33 -1.69 -10.83
N ASP A 2 14.52 -1.07 -10.80
CA ASP A 2 15.64 -1.57 -10.04
C ASP A 2 15.49 -1.21 -8.56
N ARG A 3 16.07 -2.02 -7.66
CA ARG A 3 16.02 -1.77 -6.22
C ARG A 3 16.50 -0.36 -5.82
N SER A 4 17.48 0.18 -6.56
CA SER A 4 18.02 1.53 -6.32
C SER A 4 17.05 2.66 -6.62
N ASP A 5 15.98 2.39 -7.35
CA ASP A 5 14.98 3.39 -7.75
C ASP A 5 13.98 3.68 -6.63
N PHE A 6 13.77 2.72 -5.73
CA PHE A 6 12.83 2.88 -4.63
C PHE A 6 13.32 3.89 -3.58
N ARG A 7 12.38 4.66 -3.03
CA ARG A 7 12.59 5.63 -1.95
C ARG A 7 11.43 5.53 -0.98
N VAL A 8 11.71 5.49 0.32
CA VAL A 8 10.65 5.58 1.34
C VAL A 8 9.87 6.88 1.14
N GLY A 9 8.54 6.77 1.10
CA GLY A 9 7.62 7.85 0.76
C GLY A 9 7.41 8.08 -0.75
N GLY A 10 8.25 7.49 -1.60
CA GLY A 10 8.09 7.54 -3.06
C GLY A 10 6.97 6.62 -3.55
N GLU A 11 6.30 7.03 -4.63
CA GLU A 11 5.23 6.27 -5.27
C GLU A 11 5.71 5.60 -6.56
N PHE A 12 5.16 4.42 -6.86
CA PHE A 12 5.42 3.65 -8.07
C PHE A 12 4.17 2.91 -8.52
N ILE A 13 4.14 2.48 -9.77
CA ILE A 13 3.07 1.64 -10.32
C ILE A 13 3.53 0.19 -10.32
N CYS A 14 2.67 -0.73 -9.88
CA CYS A 14 2.89 -2.15 -10.05
C CYS A 14 1.56 -2.87 -10.30
N SER A 15 1.53 -3.73 -11.32
CA SER A 15 0.29 -4.42 -11.77
C SER A 15 -0.91 -3.47 -11.97
N GLY A 16 -0.65 -2.27 -12.49
CA GLY A 16 -1.69 -1.25 -12.76
C GLY A 16 -2.26 -0.55 -11.53
N ARG A 17 -1.66 -0.73 -10.34
CA ARG A 17 -2.03 -0.05 -9.10
C ARG A 17 -0.87 0.80 -8.61
N ARG A 18 -1.17 1.89 -7.92
CA ARG A 18 -0.20 2.78 -7.30
C ARG A 18 0.11 2.38 -5.87
N TYR A 19 1.40 2.31 -5.58
CA TYR A 19 1.94 1.96 -4.27
C TYR A 19 2.86 3.07 -3.76
N ARG A 20 2.89 3.27 -2.45
CA ARG A 20 3.85 4.14 -1.77
C ARG A 20 4.79 3.28 -0.94
N CYS A 21 6.09 3.36 -1.25
CA CYS A 21 7.12 2.62 -0.54
C CYS A 21 7.22 3.07 0.92
N THR A 22 7.19 2.11 1.85
CA THR A 22 7.26 2.33 3.30
C THR A 22 8.56 1.84 3.90
N ASP A 23 9.20 0.83 3.31
CA ASP A 23 10.52 0.33 3.69
C ASP A 23 11.27 -0.30 2.51
N ILE A 24 12.62 -0.33 2.59
CA ILE A 24 13.50 -0.89 1.57
C ILE A 24 14.50 -1.84 2.24
N GLY A 25 14.23 -3.14 2.09
CA GLY A 25 15.15 -4.20 2.50
C GLY A 25 16.29 -4.42 1.49
N SER A 26 17.13 -5.43 1.74
CA SER A 26 18.19 -5.83 0.81
C SER A 26 17.67 -6.54 -0.43
N ARG A 27 16.51 -7.22 -0.30
CA ARG A 27 15.89 -8.05 -1.35
C ARG A 27 14.45 -7.68 -1.64
N THR A 28 13.77 -7.06 -0.67
CA THR A 28 12.35 -6.77 -0.72
C THR A 28 12.09 -5.28 -0.54
N VAL A 29 11.02 -4.79 -1.14
CA VAL A 29 10.44 -3.48 -0.86
C VAL A 29 9.09 -3.69 -0.18
N LEU A 30 8.82 -2.95 0.89
CA LEU A 30 7.49 -2.86 1.48
C LEU A 30 6.79 -1.61 0.96
N ALA A 31 5.51 -1.74 0.62
CA ALA A 31 4.70 -0.60 0.18
C ALA A 31 3.22 -0.78 0.48
N ILE A 32 2.51 0.34 0.65
CA ILE A 32 1.05 0.37 0.78
C ILE A 32 0.40 0.74 -0.55
N GLN A 33 -0.73 0.14 -0.90
CA GLN A 33 -1.53 0.61 -2.04
C GLN A 33 -2.21 1.94 -1.67
N VAL A 34 -2.18 2.93 -2.57
CA VAL A 34 -2.73 4.29 -2.31
C VAL A 34 -3.91 4.69 -3.19
N ASP A 35 -4.38 3.79 -4.07
CA ASP A 35 -5.56 4.06 -4.91
C ASP A 35 -6.88 3.81 -4.19
N GLU A 36 -6.91 2.88 -3.23
CA GLU A 36 -8.10 2.51 -2.47
C GLU A 36 -7.71 1.89 -1.13
N ALA A 37 -8.68 1.79 -0.21
CA ALA A 37 -8.53 1.05 1.03
C ALA A 37 -9.79 0.22 1.32
N THR A 38 -9.60 -0.99 1.85
CA THR A 38 -10.70 -1.86 2.30
C THR A 38 -10.89 -1.71 3.80
N ILE A 39 -12.07 -1.21 4.22
CA ILE A 39 -12.45 -1.05 5.63
C ILE A 39 -13.29 -2.23 6.07
N ALA A 40 -12.83 -2.95 7.09
CA ALA A 40 -13.62 -3.94 7.82
C ALA A 40 -14.20 -3.32 9.10
N THR A 41 -15.52 -3.42 9.29
CA THR A 41 -16.21 -2.98 10.51
C THR A 41 -16.78 -4.19 11.24
N LYS A 42 -16.50 -4.29 12.53
CA LYS A 42 -17.06 -5.32 13.42
C LYS A 42 -17.82 -4.65 14.56
N LYS A 43 -19.12 -4.93 14.64
CA LYS A 43 -19.94 -4.62 15.81
C LYS A 43 -20.21 -5.89 16.62
N ALA A 44 -20.38 -5.73 17.94
CA ALA A 44 -20.67 -6.85 18.81
C ALA A 44 -21.98 -7.53 18.40
N GLY A 45 -21.96 -8.85 18.21
CA GLY A 45 -23.14 -9.62 17.77
C GLY A 45 -23.49 -9.52 16.27
N GLU A 46 -22.80 -8.69 15.48
CA GLU A 46 -23.03 -8.55 14.03
C GLU A 46 -21.91 -9.21 13.21
N PRO A 47 -22.16 -9.66 11.97
CA PRO A 47 -21.10 -10.09 11.06
C PRO A 47 -20.14 -8.93 10.73
N VAL A 48 -18.92 -9.28 10.29
CA VAL A 48 -18.00 -8.26 9.76
C VAL A 48 -18.58 -7.76 8.43
N THR A 49 -18.66 -6.44 8.28
CA THR A 49 -18.96 -5.81 6.99
C THR A 49 -17.70 -5.22 6.40
N THR A 50 -17.58 -5.25 5.07
CA THR A 50 -16.45 -4.69 4.34
C THR A 50 -16.95 -3.68 3.32
N ARG A 51 -16.21 -2.58 3.17
CA ARG A 51 -16.41 -1.61 2.09
C ARG A 51 -15.07 -1.11 1.57
N THR A 52 -15.01 -0.79 0.29
CA THR A 52 -13.85 -0.13 -0.33
C THR A 52 -14.10 1.38 -0.35
N ILE A 53 -13.07 2.15 -0.01
CA ILE A 53 -13.05 3.61 -0.11
C ILE A 53 -11.97 4.06 -1.07
N SER A 54 -12.11 5.26 -1.64
CA SER A 54 -11.09 5.82 -2.53
C SER A 54 -9.81 6.15 -1.76
N GLY A 55 -8.68 6.20 -2.46
CA GLY A 55 -7.41 6.66 -1.89
C GLY A 55 -7.47 8.08 -1.34
N GLN A 56 -8.27 8.96 -1.96
CA GLN A 56 -8.49 10.32 -1.45
C GLN A 56 -9.23 10.31 -0.11
N GLU A 57 -10.29 9.51 0.04
CA GLU A 57 -10.99 9.35 1.32
C GLU A 57 -10.04 8.76 2.36
N ALA A 58 -9.29 7.72 2.01
CA ALA A 58 -8.34 7.04 2.90
C ALA A 58 -7.24 7.99 3.40
N GLN A 59 -6.66 8.80 2.51
CA GLN A 59 -5.67 9.81 2.87
C GLN A 59 -6.27 10.90 3.78
N ALA A 60 -7.50 11.34 3.52
CA ALA A 60 -8.16 12.38 4.33
C ALA A 60 -8.47 11.92 5.76
N ILE A 61 -8.66 10.62 5.99
CA ILE A 61 -8.88 10.04 7.32
C ILE A 61 -7.61 9.45 7.95
N GLY A 62 -6.44 9.73 7.37
CA GLY A 62 -5.14 9.34 7.92
C GLY A 62 -4.81 7.85 7.81
N TRP A 63 -5.46 7.08 6.94
CA TRP A 63 -5.18 5.65 6.80
C TRP A 63 -3.79 5.35 6.21
N PHE A 64 -3.19 6.32 5.53
CA PHE A 64 -1.81 6.21 5.02
C PHE A 64 -0.79 6.87 5.95
N ASP A 65 -1.20 7.32 7.13
CA ASP A 65 -0.33 7.95 8.13
C ASP A 65 0.12 6.88 9.13
N GLY A 66 1.23 6.22 8.82
CA GLY A 66 1.81 5.17 9.66
C GLY A 66 3.21 5.52 10.20
N PRO A 67 3.87 4.57 10.88
CA PRO A 67 3.30 3.29 11.34
C PRO A 67 2.45 3.41 12.63
N PRO A 68 1.43 2.55 12.84
CA PRO A 68 0.91 1.55 11.89
C PRO A 68 0.00 2.19 10.84
N TYR A 69 0.10 1.74 9.59
CA TYR A 69 -0.83 2.14 8.53
C TYR A 69 -2.21 1.49 8.73
N GLY A 70 -3.27 2.17 8.26
CA GLY A 70 -4.64 1.63 8.24
C GLY A 70 -4.89 0.59 7.15
N VAL A 71 -3.94 0.43 6.22
CA VAL A 71 -3.96 -0.58 5.15
C VAL A 71 -2.82 -1.59 5.33
N ILE A 72 -2.93 -2.72 4.63
CA ILE A 72 -1.87 -3.73 4.61
C ILE A 72 -0.65 -3.24 3.83
N GLU A 73 0.53 -3.62 4.31
CA GLU A 73 1.76 -3.51 3.54
C GLU A 73 1.92 -4.74 2.64
N HIS A 74 2.29 -4.49 1.40
CA HIS A 74 2.62 -5.50 0.41
C HIS A 74 4.13 -5.66 0.35
N VAL A 75 4.58 -6.92 0.23
CA VAL A 75 5.98 -7.27 0.03
C VAL A 75 6.22 -7.47 -1.45
N PHE A 76 7.18 -6.75 -2.01
CA PHE A 76 7.64 -6.89 -3.40
C PHE A 76 9.04 -7.52 -3.39
N ASP A 77 9.17 -8.76 -3.85
CA ASP A 77 10.48 -9.40 -4.04
C ASP A 77 11.18 -8.88 -5.31
N GLU A 78 12.34 -9.41 -5.66
CA GLU A 78 13.07 -8.95 -6.86
C GLU A 78 12.32 -9.22 -8.18
N ASN A 79 11.50 -10.26 -8.25
CA ASN A 79 10.69 -10.56 -9.42
C ASN A 79 9.51 -9.59 -9.54
N ASP A 80 8.87 -9.29 -8.41
CA ASP A 80 7.78 -8.30 -8.36
C ASP A 80 8.30 -6.90 -8.77
N GLN A 81 9.46 -6.50 -8.23
CA GLN A 81 10.09 -5.21 -8.54
C GLN A 81 10.38 -5.05 -10.05
N ALA A 82 10.75 -6.13 -10.73
CA ALA A 82 11.12 -6.11 -12.15
C ALA A 82 9.97 -5.66 -13.07
N VAL A 83 8.72 -5.91 -12.68
CA VAL A 83 7.52 -5.55 -13.47
C VAL A 83 6.85 -4.26 -12.99
N CYS A 84 7.40 -3.59 -11.97
CA CYS A 84 6.93 -2.27 -11.55
C CYS A 84 7.56 -1.15 -12.38
N GLU A 85 6.88 0.00 -12.41
CA GLU A 85 7.22 1.19 -13.21
C GLU A 85 7.30 2.44 -12.31
N PRO A 86 8.24 3.36 -12.56
CA PRO A 86 8.31 4.63 -11.84
C PRO A 86 7.07 5.49 -12.14
N LEU A 87 6.62 6.26 -11.15
CA LEU A 87 5.57 7.27 -11.32
C LEU A 87 6.16 8.62 -11.77
#